data_AF-A0A7Y3LR62-F1
#
_entry.id   AF-A0A7Y3LR62-F1
#
_cell.length_a   1.000
_cell.length_b   1.000
_cell.length_c   1.000
_cell.angle_alpha   90.00
_cell.angle_beta   90.00
_cell.angle_gamma   90.00
#
_symmetry.space_group_name_H-M   'P 1'
#
loop_
_entity.id
_entity.type
_entity.pdbx_description
1 polymer ?
#
loop_
_entity_poly.entity_id
_entity_poly.type
_entity_poly.pdbx_seq_one_letter_code
_entity_poly.pdbx_strand_id
1 'polypeptide(L)'
;METGDEDIQRAVAGNPHLTAAMVARLLDLDDPLVRVAVAQSRHVDDATRDRLYALVEAQRVDGDIDAEVAMTWNFTEPAWMYDAPLDERLSYLDGPHAIFRRVLARSRDLPEEAWRRLDDDPDLAVRRAAARRPDTPPEVLERLVRAHGDVHHHRPLLVEHPNFPRHTLRTFVDEPASNVRSLALKDPDLPLPALQQLAADPEPFLRRGVARHPNITDALLERLLADPDPNVADDAAANPVLRPTVMDRILTEADL
;
A
#
# COMPACT_ATOMS: atom_id res chain seq x y z
N MET A 1 0.60 -3.85 -37.69
CA MET A 1 0.11 -5.24 -37.65
C MET A 1 0.82 -6.02 -36.56
N GLU A 2 2.06 -5.65 -36.18
CA GLU A 2 2.87 -6.28 -35.13
C GLU A 2 2.30 -6.11 -33.70
N THR A 3 1.77 -4.94 -33.35
CA THR A 3 1.26 -4.66 -31.98
C THR A 3 0.12 -5.59 -31.54
N GLY A 4 -0.71 -6.06 -32.47
CA GLY A 4 -1.82 -6.97 -32.15
C GLY A 4 -1.35 -8.39 -31.80
N ASP A 5 -0.26 -8.85 -32.42
CA ASP A 5 0.31 -10.17 -32.14
C ASP A 5 1.09 -10.18 -30.82
N GLU A 6 1.77 -9.07 -30.48
CA GLU A 6 2.49 -8.89 -29.21
C GLU A 6 1.54 -8.91 -28.00
N ASP A 7 0.42 -8.17 -28.07
CA ASP A 7 -0.57 -8.14 -26.98
C ASP A 7 -1.20 -9.52 -26.75
N ILE A 8 -1.45 -10.29 -27.83
CA ILE A 8 -1.95 -11.67 -27.73
C ILE A 8 -0.90 -12.57 -27.10
N GLN A 9 0.38 -12.46 -27.47
CA GLN A 9 1.47 -13.24 -26.89
C GLN A 9 1.62 -12.96 -25.38
N ARG A 10 1.56 -11.68 -24.98
CA ARG A 10 1.56 -11.26 -23.57
C ARG A 10 0.39 -11.89 -22.80
N ALA A 11 -0.81 -11.85 -23.37
CA ALA A 11 -2.00 -12.46 -22.76
C ALA A 11 -1.89 -13.99 -22.64
N VAL A 12 -1.33 -14.66 -23.65
CA VAL A 12 -1.08 -16.11 -23.62
C VAL A 12 -0.03 -16.45 -22.56
N ALA A 13 1.03 -15.64 -22.44
CA ALA A 13 2.10 -15.86 -21.46
C ALA A 13 1.62 -15.81 -20.00
N GLY A 14 0.60 -15.01 -19.71
CA GLY A 14 -0.05 -14.95 -18.39
C GLY A 14 -1.08 -16.04 -18.12
N ASN A 15 -1.33 -16.96 -19.07
CA ASN A 15 -2.42 -17.93 -18.94
C ASN A 15 -2.06 -19.06 -17.94
N PRO A 16 -2.89 -19.33 -16.91
CA PRO A 16 -2.61 -20.37 -15.91
C PRO A 16 -2.61 -21.80 -16.48
N HIS A 17 -3.12 -22.00 -17.70
CA HIS A 17 -3.20 -23.30 -18.37
C HIS A 17 -2.07 -23.54 -19.39
N LEU A 18 -1.01 -22.73 -19.38
CA LEU A 18 0.17 -22.97 -20.21
C LEU A 18 0.76 -24.35 -19.94
N THR A 19 0.97 -25.12 -21.00
CA THR A 19 1.72 -26.39 -20.93
C THR A 19 3.22 -26.13 -20.97
N ALA A 20 4.02 -27.09 -20.50
CA ALA A 20 5.48 -27.02 -20.58
C ALA A 20 6.00 -26.77 -22.02
N ALA A 21 5.36 -27.38 -23.03
CA ALA A 21 5.71 -27.17 -24.43
C ALA A 21 5.40 -25.74 -24.93
N MET A 22 4.33 -25.13 -24.42
CA MET A 22 4.01 -23.73 -24.73
C MET A 22 4.99 -22.77 -24.04
N VAL A 23 5.32 -23.02 -22.77
CA VAL A 23 6.34 -22.26 -22.02
C VAL A 23 7.67 -22.30 -22.76
N ALA A 24 8.10 -23.48 -23.24
CA ALA A 24 9.34 -23.61 -24.01
C ALA A 24 9.38 -22.71 -25.27
N ARG A 25 8.24 -22.54 -25.96
CA ARG A 25 8.14 -21.65 -27.12
C ARG A 25 8.17 -20.16 -26.75
N LEU A 26 7.68 -19.80 -25.56
CA LEU A 26 7.66 -18.42 -25.09
C LEU A 26 9.01 -17.96 -24.56
N LEU A 27 9.89 -18.88 -24.14
CA LEU A 27 11.25 -18.55 -23.66
C LEU A 27 12.12 -17.86 -24.72
N ASP A 28 11.83 -18.09 -26.00
CA ASP A 28 12.57 -17.51 -27.12
C ASP A 28 12.10 -16.09 -27.49
N LEU A 29 11.02 -15.58 -26.88
CA LEU A 29 10.50 -14.24 -27.16
C LEU A 29 11.29 -13.16 -26.41
N ASP A 30 11.68 -12.11 -27.13
CA ASP A 30 12.36 -10.93 -26.59
C ASP A 30 11.35 -9.84 -26.22
N ASP A 31 10.45 -10.19 -25.28
CA ASP A 31 9.47 -9.25 -24.72
C ASP A 31 9.56 -9.30 -23.17
N PRO A 32 9.80 -8.16 -22.49
CA PRO A 32 9.97 -8.14 -21.04
C PRO A 32 8.75 -8.64 -20.26
N LEU A 33 7.54 -8.34 -20.73
CA LEU A 33 6.28 -8.75 -20.08
C LEU A 33 6.06 -10.26 -20.24
N VAL A 34 6.34 -10.81 -21.43
CA VAL A 34 6.31 -12.26 -21.67
C VAL A 34 7.32 -12.97 -20.78
N ARG A 35 8.57 -12.44 -20.66
CA ARG A 35 9.60 -13.03 -19.80
C ARG A 35 9.18 -13.10 -18.35
N VAL A 36 8.63 -12.01 -17.80
CA VAL A 36 8.13 -12.01 -16.41
C VAL A 36 6.96 -12.98 -16.25
N ALA A 37 6.01 -13.00 -17.18
CA ALA A 37 4.88 -13.92 -17.11
C ALA A 37 5.31 -15.40 -17.18
N VAL A 38 6.26 -15.73 -18.06
CA VAL A 38 6.85 -17.06 -18.18
C VAL A 38 7.64 -17.43 -16.92
N ALA A 39 8.43 -16.50 -16.36
CA ALA A 39 9.18 -16.71 -15.13
C ALA A 39 8.29 -17.09 -13.94
N GLN A 40 7.04 -16.65 -13.94
CA GLN A 40 6.04 -17.00 -12.93
C GLN A 40 5.35 -18.35 -13.16
N SER A 41 5.60 -19.04 -14.27
CA SER A 41 4.99 -20.34 -14.57
C SER A 41 5.55 -21.45 -13.69
N ARG A 42 4.67 -22.38 -13.29
CA ARG A 42 5.04 -23.62 -12.58
C ARG A 42 5.96 -24.56 -13.37
N HIS A 43 6.06 -24.35 -14.68
CA HIS A 43 6.87 -25.17 -15.59
C HIS A 43 8.28 -24.63 -15.80
N VAL A 44 8.66 -23.56 -15.09
CA VAL A 44 9.99 -22.95 -15.15
C VAL A 44 10.71 -23.25 -13.84
N ASP A 45 11.93 -23.77 -13.95
CA ASP A 45 12.81 -24.02 -12.80
C ASP A 45 13.44 -22.72 -12.26
N ASP A 46 14.03 -22.79 -11.07
CA ASP A 46 14.57 -21.62 -10.38
C ASP A 46 15.69 -20.93 -11.16
N ALA A 47 16.59 -21.71 -11.77
CA ALA A 47 17.71 -21.17 -12.53
C ALA A 47 17.25 -20.40 -13.79
N THR A 48 16.27 -20.94 -14.50
CA THR A 48 15.67 -20.28 -15.66
C THR A 48 14.90 -19.04 -15.24
N ARG A 49 14.14 -19.12 -14.14
CA ARG A 49 13.41 -17.98 -13.57
C ARG A 49 14.34 -16.83 -13.20
N ASP A 50 15.41 -17.11 -12.46
CA ASP A 50 16.41 -16.12 -12.06
C ASP A 50 17.04 -15.44 -13.28
N ARG A 51 17.36 -16.21 -14.32
CA ARG A 51 17.88 -15.68 -15.56
C ARG A 51 16.89 -14.75 -16.26
N LEU A 52 15.60 -15.11 -16.33
CA LEU A 52 14.58 -14.29 -16.97
C LEU A 52 14.42 -12.94 -16.25
N TYR A 53 14.33 -12.94 -14.92
CA TYR A 53 14.27 -11.70 -14.15
C TYR A 53 15.54 -10.86 -14.31
N ALA A 54 16.72 -11.47 -14.34
CA ALA A 54 17.98 -10.76 -14.55
C ALA A 54 18.05 -10.08 -15.93
N LEU A 55 17.52 -10.71 -16.98
CA LEU A 55 17.44 -10.11 -18.32
C LEU A 55 16.52 -8.89 -18.35
N VAL A 56 15.33 -9.01 -17.73
CA VAL A 56 14.37 -7.90 -17.65
C VAL A 56 14.95 -6.75 -16.81
N GLU A 57 15.61 -7.05 -15.70
CA GLU A 57 16.26 -6.02 -14.87
C GLU A 57 17.38 -5.30 -15.62
N ALA A 58 18.18 -6.00 -16.43
CA ALA A 58 19.19 -5.38 -17.27
C ALA A 58 18.56 -4.40 -18.29
N GLN A 59 17.48 -4.81 -18.96
CA GLN A 59 16.74 -3.94 -19.90
C GLN A 59 16.16 -2.71 -19.18
N ARG A 60 15.63 -2.90 -17.97
CA ARG A 60 15.08 -1.82 -17.14
C ARG A 60 16.16 -0.79 -16.78
N VAL A 61 17.35 -1.26 -16.38
CA VAL A 61 18.50 -0.39 -16.09
C VAL A 61 18.94 0.40 -17.31
N ASP A 62 18.81 -0.18 -18.51
CA ASP A 62 19.07 0.49 -19.78
C ASP A 62 17.96 1.46 -20.21
N GLY A 63 16.88 1.59 -19.42
CA GLY A 63 15.80 2.54 -19.63
C GLY A 63 14.61 2.02 -20.46
N ASP A 64 14.50 0.70 -20.63
CA ASP A 64 13.35 0.08 -21.29
C ASP A 64 12.08 0.23 -20.45
N ILE A 65 11.06 0.87 -21.04
CA ILE A 65 9.79 1.17 -20.38
C ILE A 65 8.97 -0.11 -20.16
N ASP A 66 8.98 -1.05 -21.11
CA ASP A 66 8.24 -2.30 -20.99
C ASP A 66 8.86 -3.18 -19.90
N ALA A 67 10.18 -3.14 -19.74
CA ALA A 67 10.87 -3.79 -18.63
C ALA A 67 10.56 -3.14 -17.27
N GLU A 68 10.53 -1.81 -17.18
CA GLU A 68 10.11 -1.09 -15.97
C GLU A 68 8.67 -1.47 -15.59
N VAL A 69 7.77 -1.48 -16.57
CA VAL A 69 6.38 -1.87 -16.39
C VAL A 69 6.26 -3.33 -15.95
N ALA A 70 6.99 -4.25 -16.60
CA ALA A 70 6.97 -5.67 -16.27
C ALA A 70 7.40 -5.96 -14.82
N MET A 71 8.39 -5.21 -14.32
CA MET A 71 8.91 -5.37 -12.96
C MET A 71 8.04 -4.70 -11.88
N THR A 72 7.37 -3.60 -12.20
CA THR A 72 6.71 -2.76 -11.19
C THR A 72 5.19 -2.92 -11.12
N TRP A 73 4.52 -3.15 -12.25
CA TRP A 73 3.05 -3.11 -12.29
C TRP A 73 2.40 -4.44 -11.90
N ASN A 74 3.17 -5.53 -11.88
CA ASN A 74 2.71 -6.85 -11.43
C ASN A 74 1.38 -7.28 -12.07
N PHE A 75 1.24 -7.16 -13.39
CA PHE A 75 0.01 -7.50 -14.11
C PHE A 75 -0.48 -8.94 -13.88
N THR A 76 0.45 -9.83 -13.54
CA THR A 76 0.20 -11.25 -13.34
C THR A 76 0.76 -11.69 -12.00
N GLU A 77 0.03 -12.59 -11.34
CA GLU A 77 0.50 -13.33 -10.18
C GLU A 77 0.41 -14.82 -10.48
N PRO A 78 1.30 -15.67 -9.92
CA PRO A 78 1.32 -17.11 -10.17
C PRO A 78 0.11 -17.81 -9.55
N ALA A 79 -1.06 -17.72 -10.20
CA ALA A 79 -2.34 -18.20 -9.69
C ALA A 79 -2.35 -19.71 -9.40
N TRP A 80 -1.54 -20.49 -10.14
CA TRP A 80 -1.38 -21.93 -9.90
C TRP A 80 -0.91 -22.25 -8.48
N MET A 81 -0.26 -21.30 -7.78
CA MET A 81 0.17 -21.53 -6.39
C MET A 81 -1.01 -21.74 -5.46
N TYR A 82 -2.15 -21.10 -5.68
CA TYR A 82 -3.32 -21.25 -4.79
C TYR A 82 -3.84 -22.69 -4.74
N ASP A 83 -3.64 -23.46 -5.81
CA ASP A 83 -4.03 -24.87 -5.93
C ASP A 83 -2.88 -25.84 -5.68
N ALA A 84 -1.64 -25.34 -5.54
CA ALA A 84 -0.46 -26.17 -5.35
C ALA A 84 -0.38 -26.73 -3.91
N PRO A 85 0.18 -27.95 -3.74
CA PRO A 85 0.48 -28.51 -2.43
C PRO A 85 1.26 -27.53 -1.54
N LEU A 86 0.97 -27.55 -0.23
CA LEU A 86 1.57 -26.60 0.70
C LEU A 86 3.10 -26.70 0.75
N ASP A 87 3.65 -27.91 0.68
CA ASP A 87 5.09 -28.16 0.64
C ASP A 87 5.77 -27.56 -0.61
N GLU A 88 5.14 -27.69 -1.78
CA GLU A 88 5.60 -27.03 -3.02
C GLU A 88 5.52 -25.50 -2.89
N ARG A 89 4.41 -24.97 -2.37
CA ARG A 89 4.27 -23.53 -2.12
C ARG A 89 5.35 -22.97 -1.19
N LEU A 90 5.63 -23.68 -0.11
CA LEU A 90 6.58 -23.25 0.92
C LEU A 90 8.03 -23.22 0.41
N SER A 91 8.38 -23.91 -0.68
CA SER A 91 9.72 -23.80 -1.28
C SER A 91 10.03 -22.39 -1.79
N TYR A 92 9.00 -21.58 -2.06
CA TYR A 92 9.14 -20.20 -2.54
C TYR A 92 9.27 -19.17 -1.42
N LEU A 93 9.14 -19.58 -0.15
CA LEU A 93 9.16 -18.67 1.00
C LEU A 93 10.54 -17.99 1.17
N ASP A 94 11.61 -18.71 0.87
CA ASP A 94 12.99 -18.20 0.98
C ASP A 94 13.57 -17.81 -0.40
N GLY A 95 12.76 -17.87 -1.46
CA GLY A 95 13.16 -17.52 -2.81
C GLY A 95 13.36 -16.00 -2.98
N PRO A 96 14.18 -15.56 -3.95
CA PRO A 96 14.50 -14.13 -4.11
C PRO A 96 13.31 -13.30 -4.61
N HIS A 97 12.39 -13.91 -5.36
CA HIS A 97 11.32 -13.22 -6.06
C HIS A 97 10.10 -12.94 -5.17
N ALA A 98 9.92 -11.67 -4.81
CA ALA A 98 8.85 -11.22 -3.90
C ALA A 98 7.44 -11.58 -4.37
N ILE A 99 7.21 -11.75 -5.68
CA ILE A 99 5.90 -12.10 -6.24
C ILE A 99 5.34 -13.41 -5.66
N PHE A 100 6.18 -14.44 -5.48
CA PHE A 100 5.74 -15.73 -4.92
C PHE A 100 5.45 -15.61 -3.42
N ARG A 101 6.30 -14.90 -2.67
CA ARG A 101 6.09 -14.63 -1.24
C ARG A 101 4.84 -13.78 -1.01
N ARG A 102 4.53 -12.86 -1.93
CA ARG A 102 3.28 -12.07 -1.90
C ARG A 102 2.05 -12.93 -2.14
N VAL A 103 2.13 -13.94 -3.00
CA VAL A 103 1.03 -14.92 -3.18
C VAL A 103 0.87 -15.81 -1.94
N LEU A 104 1.98 -16.25 -1.32
CA LEU A 104 1.94 -16.93 -0.03
C LEU A 104 1.25 -16.05 1.03
N ALA A 105 1.59 -14.77 1.10
CA ALA A 105 0.98 -13.82 2.03
C ALA A 105 -0.54 -13.60 1.85
N ARG A 106 -1.12 -14.02 0.71
CA ARG A 106 -2.57 -14.02 0.48
C ARG A 106 -3.23 -15.38 0.72
N SER A 107 -2.46 -16.41 1.03
CA SER A 107 -2.96 -17.73 1.42
C SER A 107 -3.54 -17.69 2.84
N ARG A 108 -4.32 -18.71 3.23
CA ARG A 108 -4.97 -18.77 4.57
C ARG A 108 -4.53 -19.94 5.43
N ASP A 109 -3.75 -20.84 4.87
CA ASP A 109 -3.42 -22.16 5.39
C ASP A 109 -1.93 -22.33 5.69
N LEU A 110 -1.19 -21.22 5.78
CA LEU A 110 0.24 -21.27 6.09
C LEU A 110 0.48 -21.54 7.58
N PRO A 111 1.55 -22.28 7.93
CA PRO A 111 1.97 -22.47 9.31
C PRO A 111 2.49 -21.17 9.93
N GLU A 112 2.45 -21.07 11.25
CA GLU A 112 2.86 -19.86 12.01
C GLU A 112 4.28 -19.40 11.68
N GLU A 113 5.23 -20.32 11.53
CA GLU A 113 6.62 -19.99 11.16
C GLU A 113 6.69 -19.27 9.80
N ALA A 114 5.87 -19.69 8.83
CA ALA A 114 5.82 -19.02 7.53
C ALA A 114 5.22 -17.62 7.65
N TRP A 115 4.17 -17.44 8.46
CA TRP A 115 3.63 -16.11 8.75
C TRP A 115 4.64 -15.19 9.42
N ARG A 116 5.43 -15.69 10.39
CA ARG A 116 6.48 -14.89 11.04
C ARG A 116 7.52 -14.40 10.01
N ARG A 117 7.90 -15.23 9.04
CA ARG A 117 8.80 -14.79 7.96
C ARG A 117 8.17 -13.76 7.04
N LEU A 118 6.89 -13.91 6.69
CA LEU A 118 6.18 -12.96 5.82
C LEU A 118 5.92 -11.61 6.51
N ASP A 119 5.74 -11.60 7.83
CA ASP A 119 5.58 -10.38 8.62
C ASP A 119 6.87 -9.54 8.67
N ASP A 120 8.02 -10.21 8.60
CA ASP A 120 9.36 -9.60 8.62
C ASP A 120 10.04 -9.64 7.23
N ASP A 121 9.27 -9.84 6.16
CA ASP A 121 9.79 -9.92 4.80
C ASP A 121 10.54 -8.63 4.40
N PRO A 122 11.69 -8.72 3.72
CA PRO A 122 12.41 -7.54 3.25
C PRO A 122 11.55 -6.67 2.31
N ASP A 123 10.61 -7.27 1.58
CA ASP A 123 9.73 -6.56 0.66
C ASP A 123 8.49 -5.97 1.38
N LEU A 124 8.29 -4.66 1.25
CA LEU A 124 7.16 -3.96 1.88
C LEU A 124 5.80 -4.40 1.33
N ALA A 125 5.70 -4.75 0.05
CA ALA A 125 4.45 -5.23 -0.53
C ALA A 125 4.09 -6.63 -0.02
N VAL A 126 5.08 -7.48 0.25
CA VAL A 126 4.86 -8.77 0.95
C VAL A 126 4.36 -8.53 2.37
N ARG A 127 5.04 -7.69 3.16
CA ARG A 127 4.59 -7.35 4.53
C ARG A 127 3.18 -6.76 4.57
N ARG A 128 2.85 -5.87 3.63
CA ARG A 128 1.51 -5.29 3.49
C ARG A 128 0.45 -6.31 3.09
N ALA A 129 0.79 -7.30 2.26
CA ALA A 129 -0.11 -8.39 1.92
C ALA A 129 -0.34 -9.28 3.15
N ALA A 130 0.72 -9.65 3.86
CA ALA A 130 0.67 -10.51 5.05
C ALA A 130 -0.14 -9.87 6.19
N ALA A 131 0.00 -8.56 6.40
CA ALA A 131 -0.70 -7.80 7.43
C ALA A 131 -2.22 -7.65 7.21
N ARG A 132 -2.76 -8.14 6.08
CA ARG A 132 -4.21 -8.12 5.79
C ARG A 132 -4.93 -9.40 6.21
N ARG A 133 -4.20 -10.40 6.72
CA ARG A 133 -4.85 -11.63 7.20
C ARG A 133 -5.66 -11.34 8.47
N PRO A 134 -6.80 -12.04 8.70
CA PRO A 134 -7.70 -11.72 9.81
C PRO A 134 -7.06 -11.81 11.21
N ASP A 135 -6.03 -12.64 11.36
CA ASP A 135 -5.35 -12.95 12.60
C ASP A 135 -3.98 -12.27 12.72
N THR A 136 -3.69 -11.23 11.93
CA THR A 136 -2.43 -10.48 12.08
C THR A 136 -2.27 -9.97 13.52
N PRO A 137 -1.11 -10.24 14.17
CA PRO A 137 -0.84 -9.75 15.51
C PRO A 137 -0.83 -8.20 15.59
N PRO A 138 -1.36 -7.59 16.66
CA PRO A 138 -1.38 -6.14 16.86
C PRO A 138 0.00 -5.47 16.66
N GLU A 139 1.06 -6.10 17.15
CA GLU A 139 2.42 -5.58 17.14
C GLU A 139 3.02 -5.54 15.73
N VAL A 140 2.62 -6.48 14.85
CA VAL A 140 3.01 -6.48 13.44
C VAL A 140 2.35 -5.31 12.72
N LEU A 141 1.04 -5.11 12.95
CA LEU A 141 0.28 -4.00 12.37
C LEU A 141 0.85 -2.65 12.81
N GLU A 142 1.07 -2.46 14.11
CA GLU A 142 1.64 -1.23 14.64
C GLU A 142 3.04 -0.97 14.08
N ARG A 143 3.94 -1.97 14.10
CA ARG A 143 5.30 -1.83 13.58
C ARG A 143 5.29 -1.42 12.11
N LEU A 144 4.46 -2.07 11.29
CA LEU A 144 4.36 -1.79 9.86
C LEU A 144 3.82 -0.38 9.59
N VAL A 145 2.73 -0.01 10.27
CA VAL A 145 2.10 1.31 10.12
C VAL A 145 3.01 2.43 10.63
N ARG A 146 3.69 2.23 11.78
CA ARG A 146 4.60 3.24 12.33
C ARG A 146 5.81 3.46 11.42
N ALA A 147 6.37 2.39 10.87
CA ALA A 147 7.54 2.48 9.99
C ALA A 147 7.24 3.06 8.60
N HIS A 148 6.05 2.80 8.05
CA HIS A 148 5.77 3.07 6.63
C HIS A 148 4.46 3.82 6.35
N GLY A 149 3.71 4.17 7.39
CA GLY A 149 2.37 4.74 7.27
C GLY A 149 1.37 3.78 6.61
N ASP A 150 0.20 4.32 6.32
CA ASP A 150 -0.85 3.60 5.60
C ASP A 150 -0.95 4.05 4.14
N VAL A 151 -1.58 3.23 3.30
CA VAL A 151 -1.76 3.57 1.88
C VAL A 151 -3.21 3.98 1.65
N HIS A 152 -3.41 5.29 1.50
CA HIS A 152 -4.75 5.90 1.48
C HIS A 152 -5.65 5.49 0.30
N HIS A 153 -5.16 4.82 -0.74
CA HIS A 153 -5.97 4.27 -1.83
C HIS A 153 -6.25 2.77 -1.70
N HIS A 154 -5.70 2.08 -0.69
CA HIS A 154 -6.04 0.70 -0.38
C HIS A 154 -6.98 0.66 0.83
N ARG A 155 -8.24 0.28 0.61
CA ARG A 155 -9.23 0.11 1.69
C ARG A 155 -9.54 -1.37 1.95
N PRO A 156 -9.80 -1.75 3.21
CA PRO A 156 -9.63 -0.94 4.43
C PRO A 156 -8.14 -0.64 4.71
N LEU A 157 -7.91 0.44 5.47
CA LEU A 157 -6.58 0.79 5.98
C LEU A 157 -6.10 -0.26 7.01
N LEU A 158 -4.79 -0.37 7.24
CA LEU A 158 -4.24 -1.23 8.28
C LEU A 158 -4.65 -0.76 9.68
N VAL A 159 -4.74 0.56 9.90
CA VAL A 159 -5.28 1.12 11.16
C VAL A 159 -6.75 0.80 11.41
N GLU A 160 -7.49 0.41 10.36
CA GLU A 160 -8.89 -0.02 10.44
C GLU A 160 -9.02 -1.52 10.75
N HIS A 161 -7.91 -2.27 10.73
CA HIS A 161 -7.89 -3.71 11.02
C HIS A 161 -8.44 -4.01 12.42
N PRO A 162 -9.24 -5.08 12.62
CA PRO A 162 -9.83 -5.40 13.92
C PRO A 162 -8.81 -5.57 15.06
N ASN A 163 -7.62 -6.09 14.75
CA ASN A 163 -6.54 -6.30 15.72
C ASN A 163 -5.59 -5.09 15.84
N PHE A 164 -5.81 -3.99 15.12
CA PHE A 164 -4.93 -2.83 15.25
C PHE A 164 -5.08 -2.21 16.66
N PRO A 165 -3.99 -1.96 17.40
CA PRO A 165 -4.06 -1.40 18.74
C PRO A 165 -4.40 0.09 18.68
N ARG A 166 -5.65 0.46 18.40
CA ARG A 166 -6.07 1.85 18.10
C ARG A 166 -5.67 2.89 19.14
N HIS A 167 -5.54 2.51 20.41
CA HIS A 167 -5.08 3.39 21.47
C HIS A 167 -3.65 3.93 21.24
N THR A 168 -2.84 3.29 20.39
CA THR A 168 -1.49 3.77 20.05
C THR A 168 -1.48 4.89 19.03
N LEU A 169 -2.59 5.13 18.29
CA LEU A 169 -2.69 6.20 17.30
C LEU A 169 -2.34 7.57 17.88
N ARG A 170 -2.77 7.87 19.13
CA ARG A 170 -2.41 9.12 19.82
C ARG A 170 -0.90 9.36 19.97
N THR A 171 -0.10 8.28 19.98
CA THR A 171 1.36 8.35 20.09
C THR A 171 2.02 8.69 18.76
N PHE A 172 1.28 8.68 17.65
CA PHE A 172 1.85 8.94 16.33
C PHE A 172 2.03 10.45 16.07
N VAL A 173 1.54 11.31 16.97
CA VAL A 173 1.64 12.78 16.84
C VAL A 173 3.07 13.29 16.69
N ASP A 174 4.04 12.55 17.24
CA ASP A 174 5.46 12.89 17.26
C ASP A 174 6.29 12.15 16.20
N GLU A 175 5.65 11.39 15.32
CA GLU A 175 6.36 10.62 14.29
C GLU A 175 7.03 11.55 13.25
N PRO A 176 8.25 11.23 12.78
CA PRO A 176 8.96 12.10 11.84
C PRO A 176 8.25 12.20 10.48
N ALA A 177 7.59 11.12 10.07
CA ALA A 177 6.91 11.07 8.79
C ALA A 177 5.49 11.62 8.90
N SER A 178 5.17 12.66 8.12
CA SER A 178 3.89 13.36 8.18
C SER A 178 2.69 12.48 7.83
N ASN A 179 2.87 11.50 6.92
CA ASN A 179 1.86 10.50 6.62
C ASN A 179 1.53 9.61 7.84
N VAL A 180 2.50 9.31 8.72
CA VAL A 180 2.27 8.55 9.96
C VAL A 180 1.60 9.44 11.00
N ARG A 181 2.05 10.69 11.18
CA ARG A 181 1.39 11.67 12.07
C ARG A 181 -0.09 11.85 11.75
N SER A 182 -0.43 11.80 10.47
CA SER A 182 -1.83 11.92 10.02
C SER A 182 -2.75 10.85 10.59
N LEU A 183 -2.22 9.68 10.92
CA LEU A 183 -2.99 8.59 11.48
C LEU A 183 -3.36 8.85 12.95
N ALA A 184 -2.67 9.75 13.66
CA ALA A 184 -3.08 10.17 15.00
C ALA A 184 -4.49 10.78 15.00
N LEU A 185 -4.86 11.48 13.92
CA LEU A 185 -6.20 12.08 13.72
C LEU A 185 -7.31 11.04 13.49
N LYS A 186 -6.96 9.74 13.43
CA LYS A 186 -7.93 8.64 13.42
C LYS A 186 -8.33 8.18 14.83
N ASP A 187 -7.64 8.63 15.88
CA ASP A 187 -8.08 8.44 17.26
C ASP A 187 -9.23 9.42 17.57
N PRO A 188 -10.49 8.96 17.69
CA PRO A 188 -11.59 9.88 17.99
C PRO A 188 -11.44 10.57 19.35
N ASP A 189 -10.61 10.02 20.25
CA ASP A 189 -10.31 10.54 21.58
C ASP A 189 -8.95 11.25 21.62
N LEU A 190 -8.42 11.71 20.46
CA LEU A 190 -7.14 12.40 20.40
C LEU A 190 -7.11 13.59 21.38
N PRO A 191 -6.16 13.65 22.33
CA PRO A 191 -6.14 14.70 23.35
C PRO A 191 -5.96 16.10 22.75
N LEU A 192 -6.56 17.11 23.39
CA LEU A 192 -6.46 18.50 22.94
C LEU A 192 -5.01 19.00 22.74
N PRO A 193 -4.02 18.69 23.61
CA PRO A 193 -2.63 19.09 23.36
C PRO A 193 -2.07 18.53 22.04
N ALA A 194 -2.42 17.29 21.68
CA ALA A 194 -2.00 16.68 20.42
C ALA A 194 -2.69 17.36 19.21
N LEU A 195 -3.99 17.69 19.33
CA LEU A 195 -4.69 18.48 18.31
C LEU A 195 -4.07 19.87 18.13
N GLN A 196 -3.67 20.53 19.22
CA GLN A 196 -3.02 21.84 19.18
C GLN A 196 -1.67 21.78 18.44
N GLN A 197 -0.88 20.74 18.70
CA GLN A 197 0.38 20.45 18.01
C GLN A 197 0.14 20.23 16.51
N LEU A 198 -0.79 19.34 16.13
CA LEU A 198 -1.09 19.06 14.72
C LEU A 198 -1.71 20.26 13.98
N ALA A 199 -2.43 21.14 14.66
CA ALA A 199 -2.93 22.38 14.06
C ALA A 199 -1.86 23.46 13.90
N ALA A 200 -0.65 23.25 14.44
CA ALA A 200 0.53 24.07 14.18
C ALA A 200 1.53 23.38 13.23
N ASP A 201 1.17 22.22 12.68
CA ASP A 201 2.06 21.42 11.85
C ASP A 201 2.43 22.17 10.57
N PRO A 202 3.69 22.08 10.08
CA PRO A 202 4.06 22.64 8.78
C PRO A 202 3.20 22.11 7.63
N GLU A 203 2.75 20.85 7.71
CA GLU A 203 2.00 20.20 6.65
C GLU A 203 0.51 20.60 6.65
N PRO A 204 0.00 21.25 5.58
CA PRO A 204 -1.39 21.69 5.55
C PRO A 204 -2.40 20.57 5.69
N PHE A 205 -2.11 19.38 5.13
CA PHE A 205 -3.04 18.25 5.21
C PHE A 205 -3.25 17.74 6.65
N LEU A 206 -2.29 17.93 7.54
CA LEU A 206 -2.45 17.63 8.97
C LEU A 206 -3.36 18.67 9.64
N ARG A 207 -3.14 19.96 9.37
CA ARG A 207 -3.99 21.04 9.87
C ARG A 207 -5.44 20.92 9.39
N ARG A 208 -5.64 20.55 8.12
CA ARG A 208 -6.96 20.19 7.54
C ARG A 208 -7.61 19.03 8.28
N GLY A 209 -6.84 18.00 8.61
CA GLY A 209 -7.35 16.87 9.37
C GLY A 209 -7.77 17.26 10.80
N VAL A 210 -7.05 18.19 11.44
CA VAL A 210 -7.51 18.79 12.71
C VAL A 210 -8.80 19.58 12.52
N ALA A 211 -8.90 20.40 11.46
CA ALA A 211 -10.10 21.17 11.14
C ALA A 211 -11.36 20.29 11.01
N ARG A 212 -11.22 19.01 10.65
CA ARG A 212 -12.30 18.03 10.51
C ARG A 212 -12.49 17.12 11.73
N HIS A 213 -11.64 17.24 12.75
CA HIS A 213 -11.61 16.30 13.87
C HIS A 213 -12.83 16.50 14.81
N PRO A 214 -13.46 15.42 15.31
CA PRO A 214 -14.67 15.53 16.15
C PRO A 214 -14.44 16.28 17.48
N ASN A 215 -13.23 16.19 18.05
CA ASN A 215 -12.86 16.88 19.29
C ASN A 215 -12.23 18.27 19.08
N ILE A 216 -12.40 18.88 17.90
CA ILE A 216 -11.91 20.24 17.69
C ILE A 216 -12.64 21.23 18.62
N THR A 217 -11.90 22.21 19.14
CA THR A 217 -12.46 23.27 19.99
C THR A 217 -12.73 24.54 19.19
N ASP A 218 -13.65 25.38 19.67
CA ASP A 218 -13.91 26.70 19.09
C ASP A 218 -12.62 27.52 18.88
N ALA A 219 -11.71 27.49 19.88
CA ALA A 219 -10.45 28.21 19.81
C ALA A 219 -9.52 27.68 18.71
N LEU A 220 -9.53 26.37 18.46
CA LEU A 220 -8.77 25.78 17.35
C LEU A 220 -9.40 26.10 16.00
N LEU A 221 -10.74 26.05 15.90
CA LEU A 221 -11.44 26.43 14.67
C LEU A 221 -11.18 27.89 14.29
N GLU A 222 -11.32 28.81 15.25
CA GLU A 222 -11.02 30.24 15.05
C GLU A 222 -9.59 30.47 14.55
N ARG A 223 -8.62 29.72 15.09
CA ARG A 223 -7.24 29.77 14.61
C ARG A 223 -7.11 29.24 13.17
N LEU A 224 -7.76 28.14 12.84
CA LEU A 224 -7.68 27.50 11.52
C LEU A 224 -8.46 28.25 10.43
N LEU A 225 -9.47 29.07 10.80
CA LEU A 225 -10.13 30.00 9.88
C LEU A 225 -9.17 31.08 9.34
N ALA A 226 -8.14 31.42 10.11
CA ALA A 226 -7.09 32.35 9.72
C ALA A 226 -5.84 31.65 9.17
N ASP A 227 -5.92 30.35 8.84
CA ASP A 227 -4.79 29.59 8.30
C ASP A 227 -4.37 30.14 6.92
N PRO A 228 -3.06 30.23 6.63
CA PRO A 228 -2.59 30.69 5.33
C PRO A 228 -2.91 29.73 4.18
N ASP A 229 -3.18 28.45 4.44
CA ASP A 229 -3.66 27.52 3.41
C ASP A 229 -5.19 27.61 3.28
N PRO A 230 -5.71 27.99 2.10
CA PRO A 230 -7.14 28.17 1.91
C PRO A 230 -7.94 26.88 2.13
N ASN A 231 -7.38 25.70 1.86
CA ASN A 231 -8.09 24.44 2.08
C ASN A 231 -8.26 24.14 3.58
N VAL A 232 -7.35 24.65 4.43
CA VAL A 232 -7.49 24.53 5.89
C VAL A 232 -8.61 25.45 6.37
N ALA A 233 -8.62 26.70 5.90
CA ALA A 233 -9.66 27.67 6.23
C ALA A 233 -11.05 27.19 5.76
N ASP A 234 -11.14 26.64 4.54
CA ASP A 234 -12.36 26.05 3.98
C ASP A 234 -12.86 24.87 4.83
N ASP A 235 -11.97 23.95 5.22
CA ASP A 235 -12.32 22.81 6.07
C ASP A 235 -12.76 23.24 7.49
N ALA A 236 -12.20 24.33 8.02
CA ALA A 236 -12.61 24.92 9.29
C ALA A 236 -13.98 25.63 9.17
N ALA A 237 -14.21 26.38 8.10
CA ALA A 237 -15.47 27.05 7.81
C ALA A 237 -16.62 26.07 7.58
N ALA A 238 -16.33 24.94 6.94
CA ALA A 238 -17.28 23.85 6.69
C ALA A 238 -17.51 22.93 7.89
N ASN A 239 -16.78 23.11 9.00
CA ASN A 239 -16.93 22.23 10.15
C ASN A 239 -18.35 22.35 10.78
N PRO A 240 -19.09 21.25 10.97
CA PRO A 240 -20.45 21.26 11.54
C PRO A 240 -20.58 21.85 12.96
N VAL A 241 -19.50 21.89 13.74
CA VAL A 241 -19.51 22.46 15.09
C VAL A 241 -19.25 23.97 15.09
N LEU A 242 -18.94 24.57 13.93
CA LEU A 242 -18.73 26.00 13.82
C LEU A 242 -20.00 26.75 14.24
N ARG A 243 -19.86 27.76 15.09
CA ARG A 243 -21.01 28.48 15.63
C ARG A 243 -21.61 29.42 14.58
N PRO A 244 -22.95 29.55 14.50
CA PRO A 244 -23.60 30.46 13.56
C PRO A 244 -23.12 31.92 13.66
N THR A 245 -22.76 32.40 14.85
CA THR A 245 -22.21 33.76 15.02
C THR A 245 -20.87 33.96 14.32
N VAL A 246 -20.07 32.90 14.19
CA VAL A 246 -18.80 32.95 13.46
C VAL A 246 -19.06 32.90 11.96
N MET A 247 -20.02 32.09 11.51
CA MET A 247 -20.47 32.06 10.11
C MET A 247 -20.99 33.43 9.67
N ASP A 248 -21.83 34.08 10.49
CA ASP A 248 -22.38 35.42 10.24
C ASP A 248 -21.27 36.47 10.10
N ARG A 249 -20.24 36.41 10.97
CA ARG A 249 -19.04 37.25 10.86
C ARG A 249 -18.31 37.02 9.54
N ILE A 250 -18.07 35.77 9.16
CA ILE A 250 -17.38 35.41 7.91
C ILE A 250 -18.15 35.95 6.70
N LEU A 251 -19.48 35.81 6.67
CA LEU A 251 -20.32 36.31 5.59
C LEU A 251 -20.33 37.84 5.53
N THR A 252 -20.41 38.49 6.70
CA THR A 252 -20.35 39.97 6.81
C THR A 252 -19.00 40.50 6.33
N GLU A 253 -17.89 39.86 6.69
CA GLU A 253 -16.54 40.21 6.22
C GLU A 253 -16.36 39.99 4.70
N ALA A 254 -17.22 39.18 4.08
CA ALA A 254 -17.27 38.93 2.65
C ALA A 254 -18.30 39.81 1.89
N ASP A 255 -18.92 40.78 2.56
CA ASP A 255 -19.99 41.66 2.02
C ASP A 255 -21.22 40.87 1.50
N LEU A 256 -21.58 39.75 2.14
CA LEU A 256 -22.76 38.91 1.83
C LEU A 256 -23.91 39.06 2.84
#